data_AF-A0AAJ2JE18-F1
#
_entry.id   AF-A0AAJ2JE18-F1
#
_cell.length_a   1.000
_cell.length_b   1.000
_cell.length_c   1.000
_cell.angle_alpha   90.00
_cell.angle_beta   90.00
_cell.angle_gamma   90.00
#
_symmetry.space_group_name_H-M   'P 1'
#
loop_
_entity.id
_entity.type
_entity.pdbx_description
1 polymer ?
#
loop_
_entity_poly.entity_id
_entity_poly.type
_entity_poly.pdbx_seq_one_letter_code
_entity_poly.pdbx_strand_id
1 'polypeptide(L)'
;MLDISQAAAENTQTFVHEYVHFLQDLFLPYCIRENLVRIATFFDFMDRARHLGEIRLPNSASLEGAELTSLQTSVTWGDSQFISSVGRIENIKITEVPVDKHKFILYQYDLLLDDGTVYQLGARDLLEYIAWKIESKHFAVDQQLPDLPYNSVDLLSGYFDLSELNHFKRVALAEYCLQNDNPAHRLMMFLKDLKTGSIDADATKSDEAFVTYLKSANWMARGVIFEPVSDKIARRCNELRQSLQAKFPQGAFPSIYSWLDRVIDYAHANLAGRSFFAELWNLNSEEFFGKISQILRDVGIPLIVNDTGELGTSLGDGVDRDQFIQLLLAYEFMDYLGHEDMQCPLLDVCERDKPELIDNDCMDAPFRRALKDHLCPFGAFAKTHGLDQLRWHVKDRLVSRESSRWP
;
A
#
# COMPACT_ATOMS: atom_id res chain seq x y z
N MET A 1 14.90 -19.29 -7.42
CA MET A 1 14.28 -18.24 -8.26
C MET A 1 12.88 -18.69 -8.65
N LEU A 2 11.86 -17.99 -8.14
CA LEU A 2 10.46 -18.32 -8.34
C LEU A 2 10.05 -18.05 -9.79
N ASP A 3 9.55 -19.06 -10.51
CA ASP A 3 8.84 -18.82 -11.77
C ASP A 3 7.44 -18.29 -11.43
N ILE A 4 7.32 -16.97 -11.32
CA ILE A 4 6.04 -16.32 -11.00
C ILE A 4 4.97 -16.66 -12.01
N SER A 5 5.31 -16.91 -13.28
CA SER A 5 4.29 -17.24 -14.27
C SER A 5 3.67 -18.61 -13.96
N GLN A 6 4.49 -19.55 -13.51
CA GLN A 6 4.04 -20.86 -13.05
C GLN A 6 3.31 -20.76 -11.70
N ALA A 7 3.85 -20.04 -10.72
CA ALA A 7 3.22 -19.89 -9.41
C ALA A 7 1.87 -19.15 -9.48
N ALA A 8 1.78 -18.12 -10.33
CA ALA A 8 0.54 -17.41 -10.63
C ALA A 8 -0.45 -18.31 -11.37
N ALA A 9 -0.01 -19.19 -12.26
CA ALA A 9 -0.91 -20.16 -12.90
C ALA A 9 -1.43 -21.21 -11.90
N GLU A 10 -0.56 -21.75 -11.04
CA GLU A 10 -0.89 -22.76 -10.03
C GLU A 10 -1.81 -22.22 -8.92
N ASN A 11 -1.68 -20.93 -8.57
CA ASN A 11 -2.50 -20.26 -7.54
C ASN A 11 -3.24 -19.03 -8.11
N THR A 12 -3.85 -19.19 -9.30
CA THR A 12 -4.44 -18.06 -10.05
C THR A 12 -5.43 -17.24 -9.22
N GLN A 13 -6.25 -17.89 -8.39
CA GLN A 13 -7.21 -17.22 -7.52
C GLN A 13 -6.53 -16.29 -6.51
N THR A 14 -5.67 -16.84 -5.65
CA THR A 14 -4.90 -16.08 -4.65
C THR A 14 -4.05 -15.01 -5.31
N PHE A 15 -3.39 -15.34 -6.42
CA PHE A 15 -2.60 -14.36 -7.16
C PHE A 15 -3.45 -13.16 -7.60
N VAL A 16 -4.64 -13.40 -8.15
CA VAL A 16 -5.54 -12.32 -8.59
C VAL A 16 -6.05 -11.49 -7.40
N HIS A 17 -6.35 -12.12 -6.26
CA HIS A 17 -6.72 -11.42 -5.03
C HIS A 17 -5.62 -10.45 -4.57
N GLU A 18 -4.39 -10.95 -4.44
CA GLU A 18 -3.24 -10.11 -4.06
C GLU A 18 -2.92 -9.06 -5.13
N TYR A 19 -3.14 -9.38 -6.40
CA TYR A 19 -2.95 -8.42 -7.49
C TYR A 19 -3.99 -7.30 -7.45
N VAL A 20 -5.22 -7.57 -7.00
CA VAL A 20 -6.22 -6.52 -6.74
C VAL A 20 -5.73 -5.60 -5.61
N HIS A 21 -5.18 -6.13 -4.53
CA HIS A 21 -4.56 -5.31 -3.47
C HIS A 21 -3.41 -4.44 -4.00
N PHE A 22 -2.54 -5.01 -4.85
CA PHE A 22 -1.51 -4.22 -5.52
C PHE A 22 -2.11 -3.06 -6.34
N LEU A 23 -3.19 -3.31 -7.11
CA LEU A 23 -3.87 -2.23 -7.84
C LEU A 23 -4.48 -1.19 -6.89
N GLN A 24 -5.02 -1.61 -5.74
CA GLN A 24 -5.52 -0.69 -4.71
C GLN A 24 -4.40 0.24 -4.22
N ASP A 25 -3.19 -0.29 -3.98
CA ASP A 25 -2.02 0.47 -3.55
C ASP A 25 -1.51 1.49 -4.57
N LEU A 26 -1.78 1.27 -5.86
CA LEU A 26 -1.33 2.15 -6.94
C LEU A 26 -2.12 3.46 -7.06
N PHE A 27 -3.42 3.46 -6.76
CA PHE A 27 -4.26 4.63 -7.05
C PHE A 27 -5.27 5.01 -5.96
N LEU A 28 -5.52 4.19 -4.95
CA LEU A 28 -6.39 4.59 -3.85
C LEU A 28 -5.61 5.52 -2.90
N PRO A 29 -6.08 6.78 -2.69
CA PRO A 29 -5.42 7.75 -1.83
C PRO A 29 -5.12 7.26 -0.42
N TYR A 30 -6.01 6.44 0.18
CA TYR A 30 -5.77 5.86 1.49
C TYR A 30 -4.52 4.98 1.49
N CYS A 31 -4.34 4.13 0.47
CA CYS A 31 -3.19 3.23 0.36
C CYS A 31 -1.91 3.98 -0.04
N ILE A 32 -1.99 4.87 -1.04
CA ILE A 32 -0.84 5.65 -1.52
C ILE A 32 -0.20 6.47 -0.39
N ARG A 33 -1.00 7.00 0.54
CA ARG A 33 -0.53 7.85 1.64
C ARG A 33 0.60 7.18 2.43
N GLU A 34 0.43 5.91 2.81
CA GLU A 34 1.42 5.18 3.60
C GLU A 34 2.74 5.04 2.84
N ASN A 35 2.66 4.68 1.55
CA ASN A 35 3.83 4.56 0.68
C ASN A 35 4.56 5.90 0.55
N LEU A 36 3.83 7.00 0.30
CA LEU A 36 4.40 8.34 0.20
C LEU A 36 5.10 8.77 1.49
N VAL A 37 4.49 8.52 2.64
CA VAL A 37 5.06 8.94 3.93
C VAL A 37 6.29 8.11 4.27
N ARG A 38 6.29 6.80 4.03
CA ARG A 38 7.48 5.95 4.21
C ARG A 38 8.65 6.43 3.35
N ILE A 39 8.38 6.69 2.08
CA ILE A 39 9.39 7.23 1.16
C ILE A 39 9.86 8.62 1.64
N ALA A 40 8.96 9.54 1.95
CA ALA A 40 9.33 10.87 2.44
C ALA A 40 10.20 10.78 3.71
N THR A 41 9.83 9.92 4.65
CA THR A 41 10.54 9.65 5.90
C THR A 41 11.98 9.19 5.65
N PHE A 42 12.17 8.24 4.74
CA PHE A 42 13.52 7.79 4.37
C PHE A 42 14.39 8.93 3.85
N PHE A 43 13.84 9.82 3.01
CA PHE A 43 14.64 10.90 2.45
C PHE A 43 14.83 12.09 3.40
N ASP A 44 13.85 12.40 4.23
CA ASP A 44 14.02 13.40 5.30
C ASP A 44 15.11 12.95 6.27
N PHE A 45 15.16 11.65 6.57
CA PHE A 45 16.26 11.05 7.32
C PHE A 45 17.60 11.24 6.58
N MET A 46 17.67 10.90 5.30
CA MET A 46 18.89 11.03 4.50
C MET A 46 19.40 12.48 4.45
N ASP A 47 18.51 13.45 4.27
CA ASP A 47 18.87 14.87 4.22
C ASP A 47 19.37 15.36 5.58
N ARG A 48 18.75 14.90 6.68
CA ARG A 48 19.25 15.16 8.03
C ARG A 48 20.63 14.56 8.27
N ALA A 49 20.83 13.31 7.86
CA ALA A 49 22.10 12.61 8.01
C ALA A 49 23.23 13.29 7.23
N ARG A 50 22.93 13.78 6.01
CA ARG A 50 23.86 14.60 5.20
C ARG A 50 24.19 15.92 5.88
N HIS A 51 23.20 16.61 6.44
CA HIS A 51 23.43 17.87 7.15
C HIS A 51 24.33 17.69 8.39
N LEU A 52 24.16 16.59 9.12
CA LEU A 52 25.00 16.24 10.29
C LEU A 52 26.34 15.61 9.90
N GLY A 53 26.45 15.07 8.68
CA GLY A 53 27.62 14.31 8.21
C GLY A 53 27.81 12.97 8.94
N GLU A 54 26.75 12.42 9.52
CA GLU A 54 26.79 11.16 10.27
C GLU A 54 25.44 10.43 10.35
N ILE A 55 25.50 9.12 10.53
CA ILE A 55 24.40 8.21 10.86
C ILE A 55 24.75 7.54 12.20
N ARG A 56 23.77 7.47 13.10
CA ARG A 56 23.89 6.79 14.40
C ARG A 56 22.85 5.69 14.52
N LEU A 57 23.29 4.52 14.97
CA LEU A 57 22.49 3.34 15.26
C LEU A 57 22.52 3.01 16.78
N PRO A 58 21.38 2.60 17.36
CA PRO A 58 20.05 2.60 16.73
C PRO A 58 19.54 4.03 16.56
N ASN A 59 18.74 4.26 15.52
CA ASN A 59 18.12 5.54 15.26
C ASN A 59 16.68 5.55 15.74
N SER A 60 16.40 6.35 16.77
CA SER A 60 15.04 6.55 17.28
C SER A 60 14.47 7.92 16.91
N ALA A 61 15.05 8.60 15.91
CA ALA A 61 14.59 9.93 15.54
C ALA A 61 13.24 9.82 14.83
N SER A 62 12.19 10.13 15.59
CA SER A 62 10.85 10.20 15.04
C SER A 62 10.69 11.41 14.10
N LEU A 63 10.03 11.19 12.97
CA LEU A 63 9.71 12.22 11.98
C LEU A 63 8.21 12.51 12.06
N GLU A 64 7.85 13.78 12.24
CA GLU A 64 6.47 14.23 12.50
C GLU A 64 5.44 13.68 11.49
N GLY A 65 5.80 13.62 10.21
CA GLY A 65 4.94 13.07 9.16
C GLY A 65 4.66 11.58 9.37
N ALA A 66 5.68 10.79 9.74
CA ALA A 66 5.54 9.37 10.02
C ALA A 66 4.67 9.13 11.26
N GLU A 67 4.80 9.95 12.31
CA GLU A 67 3.97 9.85 13.52
C GLU A 67 2.50 10.10 13.21
N LEU A 68 2.21 11.17 12.46
CA LEU A 68 0.84 11.53 12.12
C LEU A 68 0.16 10.42 11.31
N THR A 69 0.85 9.92 10.30
CA THR A 69 0.34 8.87 9.43
C THR A 69 0.18 7.55 10.17
N SER A 70 1.12 7.20 11.05
CA SER A 70 0.99 6.02 11.93
C SER A 70 -0.23 6.13 12.85
N LEU A 71 -0.48 7.31 13.44
CA LEU A 71 -1.67 7.56 14.23
C LEU A 71 -2.94 7.40 13.39
N GLN A 72 -3.00 8.03 12.21
CA GLN A 72 -4.14 7.90 11.30
C GLN A 72 -4.43 6.45 10.96
N THR A 73 -3.40 5.68 10.58
CA THR A 73 -3.53 4.26 10.25
C THR A 73 -3.99 3.43 11.44
N SER A 74 -3.40 3.63 12.63
CA SER A 74 -3.81 2.88 13.83
C SER A 74 -5.29 3.04 14.20
N VAL A 75 -5.87 4.22 13.92
CA VAL A 75 -7.29 4.50 14.21
C VAL A 75 -8.21 4.00 13.09
N THR A 76 -7.73 4.01 11.83
CA THR A 76 -8.59 3.84 10.65
C THR A 76 -8.42 2.51 9.93
N TRP A 77 -7.40 1.71 10.27
CA TRP A 77 -7.11 0.43 9.62
C TRP A 77 -8.16 -0.65 9.88
N GLY A 78 -8.64 -0.75 11.11
CA GLY A 78 -9.57 -1.81 11.54
C GLY A 78 -8.86 -2.93 12.30
N ASP A 79 -9.63 -3.93 12.70
CA ASP A 79 -9.12 -5.10 13.41
C ASP A 79 -8.29 -6.02 12.47
N SER A 80 -7.37 -6.78 13.07
CA SER A 80 -6.57 -7.81 12.38
C SER A 80 -7.20 -9.22 12.47
N GLN A 81 -8.21 -9.39 13.32
CA GLN A 81 -8.89 -10.67 13.50
C GLN A 81 -9.78 -11.03 12.30
N PHE A 82 -10.06 -12.33 12.15
CA PHE A 82 -11.05 -12.86 11.22
C PHE A 82 -12.22 -13.42 12.02
N ILE A 83 -13.44 -13.05 11.67
CA ILE A 83 -14.65 -13.54 12.35
C ILE A 83 -15.42 -14.45 11.40
N SER A 84 -15.49 -15.74 11.72
CA SER A 84 -15.97 -16.77 10.78
C SER A 84 -17.46 -16.69 10.46
N SER A 85 -18.29 -16.31 11.43
CA SER A 85 -19.75 -16.22 11.24
C SER A 85 -20.29 -15.07 12.06
N VAL A 86 -21.00 -14.16 11.40
CA VAL A 86 -21.68 -13.03 12.04
C VAL A 86 -23.18 -13.22 11.84
N GLY A 87 -23.93 -13.41 12.92
CA GLY A 87 -25.39 -13.55 12.83
C GLY A 87 -26.04 -12.21 12.53
N ARG A 88 -25.65 -11.16 13.26
CA ARG A 88 -26.01 -9.76 12.98
C ARG A 88 -25.12 -8.77 13.73
N ILE A 89 -25.11 -7.54 13.25
CA ILE A 89 -24.60 -6.39 14.00
C ILE A 89 -25.71 -5.91 14.94
N GLU A 90 -25.47 -5.90 16.25
CA GLU A 90 -26.41 -5.42 17.27
C GLU A 90 -26.34 -3.90 17.43
N ASN A 91 -25.13 -3.35 17.42
CA ASN A 91 -24.90 -1.93 17.63
C ASN A 91 -23.56 -1.48 17.03
N ILE A 92 -23.43 -0.18 16.80
CA ILE A 92 -22.21 0.45 16.31
C ILE A 92 -21.84 1.59 17.26
N LYS A 93 -20.67 1.47 17.91
CA LYS A 93 -20.12 2.51 18.78
C LYS A 93 -19.13 3.36 17.99
N ILE A 94 -19.23 4.68 18.16
CA ILE A 94 -18.32 5.64 17.53
C ILE A 94 -17.41 6.22 18.62
N THR A 95 -16.11 6.23 18.35
CA THR A 95 -15.10 6.89 19.20
C THR A 95 -14.42 8.00 18.41
N GLU A 96 -14.47 9.23 18.92
CA GLU A 96 -13.76 10.38 18.36
C GLU A 96 -12.34 10.44 18.91
N VAL A 97 -11.36 10.51 18.01
CA VAL A 97 -9.94 10.60 18.35
C VAL A 97 -9.42 11.96 17.87
N PRO A 98 -9.32 12.96 18.76
CA PRO A 98 -8.83 14.28 18.39
C PRO A 98 -7.33 14.25 18.09
N VAL A 99 -6.93 14.93 17.01
CA VAL A 99 -5.53 15.15 16.63
C VAL A 99 -5.21 16.63 16.86
N ASP A 100 -4.90 16.97 18.12
CA ASP A 100 -4.84 18.36 18.60
C ASP A 100 -3.86 19.24 17.83
N LYS A 101 -2.66 18.73 17.53
CA LYS A 101 -1.60 19.47 16.81
C LYS A 101 -2.06 19.94 15.43
N HIS A 102 -2.85 19.11 14.74
CA HIS A 102 -3.33 19.36 13.39
C HIS A 102 -4.78 19.85 13.35
N LYS A 103 -5.42 19.96 14.52
CA LYS A 103 -6.81 20.35 14.70
C LYS A 103 -7.69 19.55 13.74
N PHE A 104 -7.81 18.24 13.88
CA PHE A 104 -8.87 17.47 13.22
C PHE A 104 -9.30 16.30 14.11
N ILE A 105 -10.36 15.60 13.72
CA ILE A 105 -10.90 14.45 14.46
C ILE A 105 -10.87 13.24 13.53
N LEU A 106 -10.36 12.12 14.03
CA LEU A 106 -10.50 10.80 13.43
C LEU A 106 -11.66 10.07 14.12
N TYR A 107 -12.29 9.15 13.40
CA TYR A 107 -13.42 8.38 13.90
C TYR A 107 -13.13 6.89 13.78
N GLN A 108 -13.25 6.21 14.92
CA GLN A 108 -13.20 4.76 15.03
C GLN A 108 -14.61 4.20 15.22
N TYR A 109 -14.87 3.05 14.60
CA TYR A 109 -16.17 2.37 14.62
C TYR A 109 -16.02 0.96 15.14
N ASP A 110 -16.61 0.68 16.30
CA ASP A 110 -16.63 -0.65 16.91
C ASP A 110 -18.02 -1.27 16.70
N LEU A 111 -18.06 -2.42 16.00
CA LEU A 111 -19.25 -3.22 15.79
C LEU A 111 -19.44 -4.15 16.99
N LEU A 112 -20.60 -4.08 17.64
CA LEU A 112 -21.03 -5.08 18.62
C LEU A 112 -21.82 -6.15 17.88
N LEU A 113 -21.33 -7.38 17.90
CA LEU A 113 -21.95 -8.54 17.26
C LEU A 113 -22.92 -9.25 18.20
N ASP A 114 -23.74 -10.15 17.65
CA ASP A 114 -24.80 -10.88 18.37
C ASP A 114 -24.28 -11.85 19.44
N ASP A 115 -23.05 -12.33 19.29
CA ASP A 115 -22.36 -13.16 20.28
C ASP A 115 -21.64 -12.34 21.38
N GLY A 116 -21.73 -11.00 21.30
CA GLY A 116 -21.06 -10.07 22.22
C GLY A 116 -19.63 -9.71 21.82
N THR A 117 -19.10 -10.24 20.72
CA THR A 117 -17.80 -9.86 20.17
C THR A 117 -17.82 -8.39 19.75
N VAL A 118 -16.72 -7.69 20.01
CA VAL A 118 -16.49 -6.31 19.55
C VAL A 118 -15.43 -6.34 18.46
N TYR A 119 -15.76 -5.82 17.28
CA TYR A 119 -14.87 -5.80 16.13
C TYR A 119 -14.70 -4.37 15.60
N GLN A 120 -13.46 -3.91 15.44
CA GLN A 120 -13.19 -2.59 14.88
C GLN A 120 -13.26 -2.61 13.35
N LEU A 121 -14.22 -1.89 12.77
CA LEU A 121 -14.30 -1.68 11.33
C LEU A 121 -13.29 -0.64 10.87
N GLY A 122 -12.59 -0.91 9.77
CA GLY A 122 -11.65 0.03 9.16
C GLY A 122 -11.46 -0.14 7.66
N ALA A 123 -10.35 0.39 7.17
CA ALA A 123 -9.99 0.35 5.76
C ALA A 123 -9.70 -1.06 5.26
N ARG A 124 -9.08 -1.92 6.10
CA ARG A 124 -8.83 -3.33 5.78
C ARG A 124 -10.11 -4.03 5.33
N ASP A 125 -11.20 -3.79 6.03
CA ASP A 125 -12.51 -4.37 5.71
C ASP A 125 -12.99 -4.04 4.30
N LEU A 126 -12.74 -2.81 3.84
CA LEU A 126 -13.15 -2.38 2.51
C LEU A 126 -12.22 -2.91 1.41
N LEU A 127 -10.91 -2.96 1.69
CA LEU A 127 -9.91 -3.49 0.77
C LEU A 127 -10.18 -4.98 0.50
N GLU A 128 -10.35 -5.76 1.58
CA GLU A 128 -10.65 -7.19 1.54
C GLU A 128 -12.03 -7.47 0.94
N TYR A 129 -13.05 -6.67 1.28
CA TYR A 129 -14.37 -6.77 0.67
C TYR A 129 -14.30 -6.63 -0.86
N ILE A 130 -13.60 -5.61 -1.37
CA ILE A 130 -13.46 -5.40 -2.82
C ILE A 130 -12.75 -6.58 -3.48
N ALA A 131 -11.60 -7.00 -2.94
CA ALA A 131 -10.80 -8.08 -3.50
C ALA A 131 -11.59 -9.39 -3.54
N TRP A 132 -12.24 -9.73 -2.42
CA TRP A 132 -13.11 -10.89 -2.31
C TRP A 132 -14.28 -10.87 -3.26
N LYS A 133 -15.03 -9.75 -3.39
CA LYS A 133 -16.18 -9.71 -4.29
C LYS A 133 -15.79 -9.93 -5.75
N ILE A 134 -14.64 -9.42 -6.16
CA ILE A 134 -14.08 -9.67 -7.50
C ILE A 134 -13.69 -11.14 -7.62
N GLU A 135 -12.91 -11.66 -6.67
CA GLU A 135 -12.47 -13.06 -6.67
C GLU A 135 -13.65 -14.03 -6.75
N SER A 136 -14.60 -13.93 -5.80
CA SER A 136 -15.72 -14.85 -5.66
C SER A 136 -16.68 -14.86 -6.86
N LYS A 137 -16.62 -13.83 -7.72
CA LYS A 137 -17.42 -13.77 -8.94
C LYS A 137 -16.78 -14.54 -10.10
N HIS A 138 -15.45 -14.57 -10.16
CA HIS A 138 -14.71 -15.09 -11.31
C HIS A 138 -14.07 -16.45 -11.07
N PHE A 139 -13.94 -16.86 -9.81
CA PHE A 139 -13.39 -18.14 -9.41
C PHE A 139 -14.43 -18.96 -8.63
N ALA A 140 -14.37 -20.28 -8.76
CA ALA A 140 -15.11 -21.16 -7.88
C ALA A 140 -14.45 -21.13 -6.50
N VAL A 141 -15.22 -20.78 -5.47
CA VAL A 141 -14.71 -20.76 -4.10
C VAL A 141 -15.30 -21.94 -3.35
N ASP A 142 -14.47 -22.97 -3.15
CA ASP A 142 -14.88 -24.21 -2.49
C ASP A 142 -14.82 -24.13 -0.95
N GLN A 143 -14.25 -23.06 -0.41
CA GLN A 143 -14.06 -22.86 1.03
C GLN A 143 -14.96 -21.77 1.59
N GLN A 144 -15.60 -22.05 2.73
CA GLN A 144 -16.29 -21.03 3.51
C GLN A 144 -15.25 -20.09 4.14
N LEU A 145 -15.14 -18.88 3.59
CA LEU A 145 -14.33 -17.82 4.16
C LEU A 145 -15.01 -17.15 5.36
N PRO A 146 -14.25 -16.47 6.23
CA PRO A 146 -14.80 -15.66 7.30
C PRO A 146 -15.76 -14.57 6.80
N ASP A 147 -16.71 -14.17 7.64
CA ASP A 147 -17.61 -13.05 7.36
C ASP A 147 -16.92 -11.69 7.50
N LEU A 148 -16.07 -11.50 8.51
CA LEU A 148 -15.24 -10.29 8.61
C LEU A 148 -13.77 -10.68 8.36
N PRO A 149 -13.05 -9.95 7.47
CA PRO A 149 -13.45 -8.68 6.83
C PRO A 149 -14.29 -8.79 5.52
N TYR A 150 -14.42 -10.00 4.94
CA TYR A 150 -14.83 -10.20 3.54
C TYR A 150 -16.27 -9.79 3.18
N ASN A 151 -17.21 -9.85 4.11
CA ASN A 151 -18.63 -9.49 3.94
C ASN A 151 -19.01 -8.22 4.71
N SER A 152 -18.03 -7.43 5.15
CA SER A 152 -18.23 -6.22 5.97
C SER A 152 -19.28 -5.25 5.44
N VAL A 153 -19.24 -4.89 4.15
CA VAL A 153 -20.19 -3.95 3.53
C VAL A 153 -21.58 -4.57 3.38
N ASP A 154 -21.68 -5.89 3.21
CA ASP A 154 -22.97 -6.58 3.15
C ASP A 154 -23.66 -6.62 4.51
N LEU A 155 -22.91 -6.93 5.57
CA LEU A 155 -23.37 -6.91 6.95
C LEU A 155 -23.85 -5.52 7.36
N LEU A 156 -23.08 -4.48 7.02
CA LEU A 156 -23.48 -3.08 7.26
C LEU A 156 -24.71 -2.70 6.44
N SER A 157 -24.79 -3.10 5.18
CA SER A 157 -25.98 -2.87 4.36
C SER A 157 -27.21 -3.53 4.99
N GLY A 158 -27.07 -4.74 5.56
CA GLY A 158 -28.13 -5.37 6.34
C GLY A 158 -28.53 -4.57 7.58
N TYR A 159 -27.55 -4.10 8.36
CA TYR A 159 -27.80 -3.32 9.58
C TYR A 159 -28.56 -2.00 9.32
N PHE A 160 -28.31 -1.34 8.18
CA PHE A 160 -29.00 -0.10 7.81
C PHE A 160 -30.32 -0.34 7.04
N ASP A 161 -30.75 -1.59 6.85
CA ASP A 161 -31.82 -2.01 5.92
C ASP A 161 -31.64 -1.44 4.50
N LEU A 162 -30.44 -1.61 3.96
CA LEU A 162 -30.02 -1.23 2.61
C LEU A 162 -29.58 -2.46 1.79
N SER A 163 -30.10 -3.65 2.13
CA SER A 163 -29.77 -4.91 1.46
C SER A 163 -30.21 -4.97 0.00
N GLU A 164 -31.09 -4.06 -0.44
CA GLU A 164 -31.48 -3.89 -1.84
C GLU A 164 -30.41 -3.23 -2.71
N LEU A 165 -29.41 -2.57 -2.09
CA LEU A 165 -28.26 -2.04 -2.82
C LEU A 165 -27.49 -3.22 -3.43
N ASN A 166 -27.40 -3.29 -4.76
CA ASN A 166 -26.73 -4.41 -5.44
C ASN A 166 -25.21 -4.42 -5.18
N HIS A 167 -24.55 -5.55 -5.46
CA HIS A 167 -23.12 -5.70 -5.24
C HIS A 167 -22.26 -4.69 -6.03
N PHE A 168 -22.65 -4.33 -7.26
CA PHE A 168 -21.95 -3.30 -8.05
C PHE A 168 -21.85 -1.99 -7.28
N LYS A 169 -22.98 -1.49 -6.77
CA LYS A 169 -23.05 -0.24 -5.99
C LYS A 169 -22.29 -0.36 -4.67
N ARG A 170 -22.34 -1.51 -3.99
CA ARG A 170 -21.56 -1.74 -2.76
C ARG A 170 -20.05 -1.70 -3.01
N VAL A 171 -19.56 -2.33 -4.08
CA VAL A 171 -18.15 -2.28 -4.47
C VAL A 171 -17.75 -0.85 -4.86
N ALA A 172 -18.57 -0.15 -5.65
CA ALA A 172 -18.32 1.25 -6.01
C ALA A 172 -18.26 2.17 -4.79
N LEU A 173 -19.14 1.95 -3.80
CA LEU A 173 -19.15 2.70 -2.56
C LEU A 173 -17.92 2.40 -1.70
N ALA A 174 -17.50 1.14 -1.59
CA ALA A 174 -16.29 0.76 -0.86
C ALA A 174 -15.04 1.43 -1.49
N GLU A 175 -14.92 1.37 -2.82
CA GLU A 175 -13.84 2.03 -3.57
C GLU A 175 -13.85 3.55 -3.33
N TYR A 176 -15.02 4.18 -3.39
CA TYR A 176 -15.18 5.60 -3.10
C TYR A 176 -14.76 5.97 -1.66
N CYS A 177 -15.09 5.12 -0.68
CA CYS A 177 -14.72 5.36 0.71
C CYS A 177 -13.19 5.33 0.90
N LEU A 178 -12.48 4.44 0.19
CA LEU A 178 -11.02 4.35 0.20
C LEU A 178 -10.30 5.54 -0.49
N GLN A 179 -11.06 6.45 -1.10
CA GLN A 179 -10.55 7.76 -1.54
C GLN A 179 -10.33 8.76 -0.37
N ASN A 180 -10.77 8.39 0.84
CA ASN A 180 -10.75 9.23 2.03
C ASN A 180 -9.76 8.72 3.07
N ASP A 181 -9.22 9.62 3.90
CA ASP A 181 -8.25 9.28 4.95
C ASP A 181 -8.85 8.49 6.13
N ASN A 182 -10.19 8.44 6.23
CA ASN A 182 -10.94 7.66 7.23
C ASN A 182 -12.09 6.91 6.53
N PRO A 183 -11.79 5.80 5.81
CA PRO A 183 -12.76 5.15 4.92
C PRO A 183 -14.02 4.64 5.62
N ALA A 184 -13.88 4.01 6.80
CA ALA A 184 -15.01 3.54 7.58
C ALA A 184 -15.98 4.66 7.99
N HIS A 185 -15.45 5.83 8.40
CA HIS A 185 -16.27 7.00 8.68
C HIS A 185 -17.05 7.45 7.45
N ARG A 186 -16.41 7.48 6.28
CA ARG A 186 -17.08 7.86 5.04
C ARG A 186 -18.20 6.90 4.69
N LEU A 187 -17.97 5.59 4.84
CA LEU A 187 -18.99 4.57 4.61
C LEU A 187 -20.18 4.75 5.55
N MET A 188 -19.92 4.94 6.84
CA MET A 188 -20.96 5.11 7.87
C MET A 188 -21.81 6.35 7.63
N MET A 189 -21.20 7.48 7.27
CA MET A 189 -21.93 8.69 6.87
C MET A 189 -22.81 8.41 5.66
N PHE A 190 -22.26 7.77 4.62
CA PHE A 190 -23.00 7.52 3.39
C PHE A 190 -24.19 6.57 3.58
N LEU A 191 -24.00 5.46 4.30
CA LEU A 191 -25.09 4.52 4.60
C LEU A 191 -26.18 5.18 5.45
N LYS A 192 -25.80 6.05 6.40
CA LYS A 192 -26.75 6.85 7.17
C LYS A 192 -27.53 7.81 6.27
N ASP A 193 -26.86 8.52 5.37
CA ASP A 193 -27.49 9.48 4.45
C ASP A 193 -28.43 8.78 3.45
N LEU A 194 -28.09 7.57 2.99
CA LEU A 194 -29.01 6.71 2.22
C LEU A 194 -30.24 6.34 3.05
N LYS A 195 -30.04 5.85 4.28
CA LYS A 195 -31.12 5.43 5.18
C LYS A 195 -32.07 6.57 5.53
N THR A 196 -31.56 7.78 5.73
CA THR A 196 -32.38 8.95 6.05
C THR A 196 -33.02 9.61 4.82
N GLY A 197 -32.73 9.13 3.61
CA GLY A 197 -33.22 9.73 2.36
C GLY A 197 -32.60 11.10 2.08
N SER A 198 -31.42 11.37 2.62
CA SER A 198 -30.67 12.62 2.40
C SER A 198 -29.92 12.62 1.05
N ILE A 199 -29.75 11.44 0.46
CA ILE A 199 -29.28 11.27 -0.92
C ILE A 199 -30.50 11.20 -1.83
N ASP A 200 -30.44 11.92 -2.96
CA ASP A 200 -31.49 11.92 -3.97
C ASP A 200 -31.81 10.49 -4.41
N ALA A 201 -33.11 10.13 -4.39
CA ALA A 201 -33.57 8.82 -4.83
C ALA A 201 -33.10 8.52 -6.26
N ASP A 202 -33.00 9.53 -7.12
CA ASP A 202 -32.52 9.41 -8.50
C ASP A 202 -31.07 8.88 -8.57
N ALA A 203 -30.23 9.25 -7.59
CA ALA A 203 -28.85 8.76 -7.51
C ALA A 203 -28.76 7.24 -7.30
N THR A 204 -29.80 6.61 -6.77
CA THR A 204 -29.79 5.15 -6.50
C THR A 204 -30.55 4.33 -7.55
N LYS A 205 -31.20 4.97 -8.53
CA LYS A 205 -32.05 4.29 -9.52
C LYS A 205 -31.30 3.35 -10.45
N SER A 206 -30.08 3.72 -10.86
CA SER A 206 -29.23 2.91 -11.74
C SER A 206 -27.78 2.89 -11.24
N ASP A 207 -27.01 1.93 -11.73
CA ASP A 207 -25.59 1.81 -11.44
C ASP A 207 -24.81 3.04 -11.94
N GLU A 208 -25.15 3.55 -13.12
CA GLU A 208 -24.55 4.76 -13.71
C GLU A 208 -24.88 6.02 -12.91
N ALA A 209 -26.13 6.20 -12.49
CA ALA A 209 -26.53 7.34 -11.66
C ALA A 209 -25.81 7.33 -10.32
N PHE A 210 -25.64 6.14 -9.73
CA PHE A 210 -24.95 5.97 -8.46
C PHE A 210 -23.47 6.32 -8.56
N VAL A 211 -22.78 5.80 -9.58
CA VAL A 211 -21.37 6.12 -9.84
C VAL A 211 -21.20 7.61 -10.15
N THR A 212 -22.09 8.21 -10.93
CA THR A 212 -22.06 9.65 -11.23
C THR A 212 -22.21 10.48 -9.96
N TYR A 213 -23.13 10.09 -9.08
CA TYR A 213 -23.30 10.73 -7.78
C TYR A 213 -22.03 10.63 -6.93
N LEU A 214 -21.44 9.44 -6.78
CA LEU A 214 -20.19 9.24 -6.04
C LEU A 214 -19.05 10.11 -6.57
N LYS A 215 -18.91 10.24 -7.90
CA LYS A 215 -17.89 11.11 -8.53
C LYS A 215 -18.12 12.58 -8.24
N SER A 216 -19.38 13.01 -8.19
CA SER A 216 -19.76 14.40 -7.86
C SER A 216 -19.75 14.71 -6.37
N ALA A 217 -19.69 13.68 -5.52
CA ALA A 217 -19.71 13.82 -4.08
C ALA A 217 -18.39 14.43 -3.62
N ASN A 218 -18.46 15.74 -3.33
CA ASN A 218 -17.30 16.54 -2.98
C ASN A 218 -16.70 16.14 -1.64
N TRP A 219 -15.40 16.43 -1.51
CA TRP A 219 -14.67 16.27 -0.27
C TRP A 219 -14.17 17.61 0.28
N MET A 220 -14.15 17.74 1.60
CA MET A 220 -13.56 18.88 2.29
C MET A 220 -12.44 18.39 3.21
N ALA A 221 -11.20 18.47 2.74
CA ALA A 221 -10.03 18.40 3.60
C ALA A 221 -9.99 19.61 4.52
N ARG A 222 -9.46 19.46 5.74
CA ARG A 222 -8.95 20.64 6.43
C ARG A 222 -7.71 21.17 5.70
N GLY A 223 -7.77 22.44 5.27
CA GLY A 223 -6.63 23.15 4.70
C GLY A 223 -6.41 23.02 3.19
N VAL A 224 -7.29 22.32 2.46
CA VAL A 224 -7.24 22.23 0.99
C VAL A 224 -8.45 22.94 0.38
N ILE A 225 -8.27 23.48 -0.82
CA ILE A 225 -9.36 24.02 -1.65
C ILE A 225 -10.33 22.88 -1.99
N PHE A 226 -11.62 23.20 -2.07
CA PHE A 226 -12.67 22.26 -2.47
C PHE A 226 -12.33 21.64 -3.85
N GLU A 227 -12.07 20.34 -3.92
CA GLU A 227 -11.69 19.64 -5.16
C GLU A 227 -12.49 18.33 -5.36
N PRO A 228 -12.86 17.99 -6.62
CA PRO A 228 -13.39 16.67 -6.97
C PRO A 228 -12.39 15.54 -6.70
N VAL A 229 -12.89 14.32 -6.49
CA VAL A 229 -12.06 13.12 -6.26
C VAL A 229 -11.08 12.86 -7.42
N SER A 230 -11.48 13.13 -8.66
CA SER A 230 -10.62 12.99 -9.85
C SER A 230 -9.35 13.85 -9.75
N ASP A 231 -9.50 15.07 -9.26
CA ASP A 231 -8.42 16.06 -9.23
C ASP A 231 -7.43 15.72 -8.11
N LYS A 232 -7.93 15.21 -6.98
CA LYS A 232 -7.12 14.65 -5.89
C LYS A 232 -6.24 13.50 -6.38
N ILE A 233 -6.79 12.54 -7.13
CA ILE A 233 -6.02 11.40 -7.66
C ILE A 233 -4.94 11.90 -8.62
N ALA A 234 -5.28 12.77 -9.57
CA ALA A 234 -4.32 13.33 -10.52
C ALA A 234 -3.17 14.06 -9.80
N ARG A 235 -3.49 14.87 -8.78
CA ARG A 235 -2.50 15.55 -7.95
C ARG A 235 -1.61 14.56 -7.19
N ARG A 236 -2.18 13.54 -6.55
CA ARG A 236 -1.40 12.51 -5.83
C ARG A 236 -0.50 11.70 -6.75
N CYS A 237 -0.97 11.31 -7.93
CA CYS A 237 -0.15 10.65 -8.95
C CYS A 237 1.05 11.52 -9.37
N ASN A 238 0.84 12.82 -9.56
CA ASN A 238 1.92 13.75 -9.90
C ASN A 238 2.90 13.97 -8.74
N GLU A 239 2.42 14.10 -7.50
CA GLU A 239 3.27 14.16 -6.30
C GLU A 239 4.11 12.89 -6.14
N LEU A 240 3.52 11.71 -6.38
CA LEU A 240 4.19 10.42 -6.35
C LEU A 240 5.27 10.34 -7.42
N ARG A 241 4.97 10.73 -8.66
CA ARG A 241 5.93 10.80 -9.78
C ARG A 241 7.13 11.65 -9.40
N GLN A 242 6.89 12.91 -9.03
CA GLN A 242 7.96 13.86 -8.73
C GLN A 242 8.82 13.39 -7.56
N SER A 243 8.17 12.88 -6.50
CA SER A 243 8.88 12.36 -5.33
C SER A 243 9.76 11.18 -5.73
N LEU A 244 9.20 10.14 -6.33
CA LEU A 244 9.93 8.92 -6.64
C LEU A 244 11.03 9.14 -7.69
N GLN A 245 10.81 9.98 -8.70
CA GLN A 245 11.82 10.23 -9.73
C GLN A 245 13.00 11.06 -9.22
N ALA A 246 12.78 12.00 -8.29
CA ALA A 246 13.86 12.70 -7.61
C ALA A 246 14.72 11.73 -6.77
N LYS A 247 14.09 10.66 -6.30
CA LYS A 247 14.62 9.69 -5.34
C LYS A 247 15.30 8.50 -6.01
N PHE A 248 14.78 8.08 -7.16
CA PHE A 248 15.32 7.05 -8.04
C PHE A 248 15.66 7.67 -9.41
N PRO A 249 16.78 8.40 -9.51
CA PRO A 249 17.08 9.18 -10.71
C PRO A 249 17.36 8.27 -11.91
N GLN A 250 16.94 8.70 -13.10
CA GLN A 250 17.10 7.96 -14.35
C GLN A 250 18.56 7.52 -14.62
N GLY A 251 19.54 8.34 -14.21
CA GLY A 251 20.96 8.03 -14.40
C GLY A 251 21.49 6.88 -13.52
N ALA A 252 20.82 6.56 -12.41
CA ALA A 252 21.20 5.47 -11.50
C ALA A 252 20.26 4.26 -11.61
N PHE A 253 18.96 4.50 -11.78
CA PHE A 253 17.92 3.48 -11.78
C PHE A 253 16.95 3.64 -12.97
N PRO A 254 17.43 3.49 -14.23
CA PRO A 254 16.62 3.73 -15.42
C PRO A 254 15.40 2.79 -15.52
N SER A 255 15.51 1.55 -15.04
CA SER A 255 14.41 0.58 -15.09
C SER A 255 13.29 0.91 -14.09
N ILE A 256 13.64 1.30 -12.86
CA ILE A 256 12.64 1.80 -11.89
C ILE A 256 11.99 3.07 -12.44
N TYR A 257 12.80 4.02 -12.90
CA TYR A 257 12.30 5.29 -13.42
C TYR A 257 11.28 5.08 -14.55
N SER A 258 11.62 4.26 -15.54
CA SER A 258 10.73 3.98 -16.67
C SER A 258 9.47 3.23 -16.26
N TRP A 259 9.56 2.31 -15.31
CA TRP A 259 8.39 1.58 -14.80
C TRP A 259 7.45 2.51 -14.04
N LEU A 260 7.98 3.37 -13.18
CA LEU A 260 7.18 4.35 -12.44
C LEU A 260 6.39 5.26 -13.38
N ASP A 261 7.01 5.77 -14.44
CA ASP A 261 6.30 6.58 -15.43
C ASP A 261 5.16 5.80 -16.08
N ARG A 262 5.44 4.58 -16.53
CA ARG A 262 4.45 3.71 -17.17
C ARG A 262 3.27 3.40 -16.25
N VAL A 263 3.54 3.04 -14.99
CA VAL A 263 2.49 2.68 -14.02
C VAL A 263 1.66 3.88 -13.61
N ILE A 264 2.30 5.04 -13.40
CA ILE A 264 1.58 6.28 -13.05
C ILE A 264 0.71 6.76 -14.22
N ASP A 265 1.22 6.69 -15.46
CA ASP A 265 0.44 6.99 -16.66
C ASP A 265 -0.73 6.01 -16.81
N TYR A 266 -0.50 4.72 -16.56
CA TYR A 266 -1.56 3.72 -16.55
C TYR A 266 -2.64 4.06 -15.52
N ALA A 267 -2.26 4.34 -14.27
CA ALA A 267 -3.17 4.68 -13.20
C ALA A 267 -4.01 5.92 -13.53
N HIS A 268 -3.35 6.96 -14.05
CA HIS A 268 -4.03 8.19 -14.46
C HIS A 268 -5.00 7.96 -15.63
N ALA A 269 -4.60 7.21 -16.66
CA ALA A 269 -5.43 6.99 -17.85
C ALA A 269 -6.57 5.98 -17.65
N ASN A 270 -6.37 4.98 -16.78
CA ASN A 270 -7.26 3.83 -16.70
C ASN A 270 -8.00 3.68 -15.36
N LEU A 271 -7.50 4.26 -14.27
CA LEU A 271 -8.01 4.02 -12.92
C LEU A 271 -8.62 5.29 -12.31
N ALA A 272 -7.96 6.44 -12.50
CA ALA A 272 -8.35 7.70 -11.88
C ALA A 272 -9.77 8.16 -12.25
N GLY A 273 -10.56 8.50 -11.24
CA GLY A 273 -11.92 9.03 -11.42
C GLY A 273 -12.92 8.01 -12.01
N ARG A 274 -12.58 6.72 -12.01
CA ARG A 274 -13.48 5.61 -12.38
C ARG A 274 -13.93 4.87 -11.13
N SER A 275 -14.96 4.04 -11.29
CA SER A 275 -15.30 3.02 -10.29
C SER A 275 -14.67 1.72 -10.77
N PHE A 276 -13.35 1.70 -10.81
CA PHE A 276 -12.57 0.71 -11.53
C PHE A 276 -12.81 -0.71 -11.00
N PHE A 277 -12.90 -0.88 -9.68
CA PHE A 277 -13.14 -2.18 -9.08
C PHE A 277 -14.58 -2.65 -9.27
N ALA A 278 -15.54 -1.73 -9.28
CA ALA A 278 -16.92 -2.05 -9.62
C ALA A 278 -17.05 -2.44 -11.11
N GLU A 279 -16.33 -1.75 -12.01
CA GLU A 279 -16.23 -2.08 -13.44
C GLU A 279 -15.62 -3.47 -13.63
N LEU A 280 -14.49 -3.78 -12.97
CA LEU A 280 -13.86 -5.10 -12.97
C LEU A 280 -14.82 -6.19 -12.48
N TRP A 281 -15.47 -5.96 -11.33
CA TRP A 281 -16.48 -6.85 -10.79
C TRP A 281 -17.61 -7.06 -11.78
N ASN A 282 -18.02 -6.07 -12.58
CA ASN A 282 -19.19 -6.22 -13.45
C ASN A 282 -18.95 -7.10 -14.68
N LEU A 283 -17.68 -7.30 -15.08
CA LEU A 283 -17.32 -8.09 -16.26
C LEU A 283 -17.84 -9.54 -16.18
N ASN A 284 -17.96 -10.19 -17.33
CA ASN A 284 -18.02 -11.65 -17.36
C ASN A 284 -16.60 -12.24 -17.21
N SER A 285 -16.48 -13.54 -16.91
CA SER A 285 -15.18 -14.15 -16.61
C SER A 285 -14.18 -14.07 -17.78
N GLU A 286 -14.62 -14.22 -19.04
CA GLU A 286 -13.73 -14.11 -20.21
C GLU A 286 -13.16 -12.69 -20.34
N GLU A 287 -14.03 -11.68 -20.26
CA GLU A 287 -13.63 -10.27 -20.29
C GLU A 287 -12.71 -9.92 -19.10
N PHE A 288 -13.02 -10.43 -17.92
CA PHE A 288 -12.22 -10.25 -16.71
C PHE A 288 -10.80 -10.79 -16.89
N PHE A 289 -10.64 -12.04 -17.30
CA PHE A 289 -9.31 -12.63 -17.52
C PHE A 289 -8.55 -11.91 -18.63
N GLY A 290 -9.23 -11.48 -19.69
CA GLY A 290 -8.65 -10.64 -20.75
C GLY A 290 -8.15 -9.30 -20.20
N LYS A 291 -8.94 -8.65 -19.33
CA LYS A 291 -8.59 -7.37 -18.71
C LYS A 291 -7.44 -7.50 -17.72
N ILE A 292 -7.45 -8.49 -16.83
CA ILE A 292 -6.34 -8.78 -15.90
C ILE A 292 -5.06 -9.08 -16.67
N SER A 293 -5.13 -9.91 -17.72
CA SER A 293 -3.97 -10.21 -18.57
C SER A 293 -3.41 -8.96 -19.25
N GLN A 294 -4.28 -8.03 -19.67
CA GLN A 294 -3.84 -6.74 -20.21
C GLN A 294 -3.15 -5.88 -19.13
N ILE A 295 -3.77 -5.74 -17.96
CA ILE A 295 -3.20 -4.96 -16.84
C ILE A 295 -1.82 -5.52 -16.47
N LEU A 296 -1.66 -6.85 -16.39
CA LEU A 296 -0.38 -7.50 -16.10
C LEU A 296 0.70 -7.17 -17.14
N ARG A 297 0.35 -7.06 -18.43
CA ARG A 297 1.31 -6.66 -19.48
C ARG A 297 1.68 -5.18 -19.39
N ASP A 298 0.71 -4.32 -19.08
CA ASP A 298 0.91 -2.86 -19.09
C ASP A 298 1.62 -2.38 -17.80
N VAL A 299 1.25 -2.96 -16.65
CA VAL A 299 1.74 -2.57 -15.31
C VAL A 299 2.89 -3.47 -14.86
N GLY A 300 2.79 -4.78 -15.10
CA GLY A 300 3.74 -5.78 -14.59
C GLY A 300 3.40 -6.27 -13.18
N ILE A 301 4.11 -7.31 -12.75
CA ILE A 301 4.08 -7.82 -11.39
C ILE A 301 5.25 -7.19 -10.63
N PRO A 302 5.01 -6.47 -9.52
CA PRO A 302 6.07 -5.85 -8.72
C PRO A 302 6.99 -6.92 -8.11
N LEU A 303 7.97 -6.48 -7.32
CA LEU A 303 8.76 -7.42 -6.52
C LEU A 303 7.86 -8.08 -5.47
N ILE A 304 7.78 -9.41 -5.51
CA ILE A 304 7.10 -10.26 -4.54
C ILE A 304 8.17 -11.00 -3.75
N VAL A 305 7.97 -11.06 -2.44
CA VAL A 305 8.78 -11.86 -1.52
C VAL A 305 7.86 -12.93 -0.93
N ASN A 306 8.20 -14.21 -1.08
CA ASN A 306 7.41 -15.26 -0.44
C ASN A 306 7.75 -15.39 1.05
N ASP A 307 7.03 -16.26 1.76
CA ASP A 307 7.23 -16.56 3.19
C ASP A 307 8.63 -17.13 3.50
N THR A 308 9.30 -17.69 2.50
CA THR A 308 10.69 -18.14 2.59
C THR A 308 11.71 -17.07 2.20
N GLY A 309 11.30 -15.84 1.88
CA GLY A 309 12.21 -14.76 1.51
C GLY A 309 12.73 -14.81 0.06
N GLU A 310 12.23 -15.71 -0.78
CA GLU A 310 12.61 -15.77 -2.19
C GLU A 310 11.95 -14.64 -2.99
N LEU A 311 12.73 -14.04 -3.89
CA LEU A 311 12.26 -12.96 -4.75
C LEU A 311 11.67 -13.49 -6.06
N GLY A 312 10.53 -12.90 -6.43
CA GLY A 312 9.97 -12.96 -7.77
C GLY A 312 9.66 -11.56 -8.28
N THR A 313 9.93 -11.27 -9.54
CA THR A 313 9.23 -10.16 -10.24
C THR A 313 9.01 -10.45 -11.73
N SER A 314 8.01 -9.80 -12.36
CA SER A 314 7.75 -9.88 -13.81
C SER A 314 7.30 -8.53 -14.35
N LEU A 315 8.26 -7.68 -14.72
CA LEU A 315 8.01 -6.27 -15.04
C LEU A 315 7.96 -5.97 -16.56
N GLY A 316 7.77 -7.00 -17.37
CA GLY A 316 7.84 -6.95 -18.83
C GLY A 316 9.28 -7.07 -19.36
N ASP A 317 9.40 -7.26 -20.68
CA ASP A 317 10.70 -7.44 -21.35
C ASP A 317 11.59 -6.19 -21.20
N GLY A 318 12.85 -6.39 -20.81
CA GLY A 318 13.87 -5.33 -20.73
C GLY A 318 13.95 -4.57 -19.40
N VAL A 319 13.19 -4.96 -18.37
CA VAL A 319 13.31 -4.37 -17.03
C VAL A 319 14.34 -5.13 -16.20
N ASP A 320 15.35 -4.42 -15.71
CA ASP A 320 16.40 -4.97 -14.85
C ASP A 320 15.85 -5.25 -13.44
N ARG A 321 15.62 -6.53 -13.15
CA ARG A 321 15.14 -7.01 -11.85
C ARG A 321 16.06 -6.59 -10.70
N ASP A 322 17.36 -6.47 -10.96
CA ASP A 322 18.35 -6.10 -9.96
C ASP A 322 18.22 -4.64 -9.50
N GLN A 323 17.53 -3.79 -10.28
CA GLN A 323 17.17 -2.45 -9.83
C GLN A 323 15.93 -2.45 -8.93
N PHE A 324 14.99 -3.37 -9.07
CA PHE A 324 13.75 -3.34 -8.29
C PHE A 324 13.94 -3.71 -6.82
N ILE A 325 14.99 -4.45 -6.50
CA ILE A 325 15.42 -4.68 -5.12
C ILE A 325 15.75 -3.36 -4.39
N GLN A 326 15.99 -2.26 -5.10
CA GLN A 326 16.21 -0.94 -4.50
C GLN A 326 14.94 -0.40 -3.81
N LEU A 327 13.75 -0.79 -4.29
CA LEU A 327 12.48 -0.43 -3.65
C LEU A 327 12.32 -1.18 -2.32
N LEU A 328 12.65 -2.48 -2.29
CA LEU A 328 12.69 -3.27 -1.06
C LEU A 328 13.75 -2.74 -0.10
N LEU A 329 14.94 -2.41 -0.59
CA LEU A 329 15.99 -1.80 0.21
C LEU A 329 15.55 -0.50 0.87
N ALA A 330 14.88 0.39 0.14
CA ALA A 330 14.38 1.63 0.72
C ALA A 330 13.38 1.37 1.86
N TYR A 331 12.62 0.28 1.78
CA TYR A 331 11.69 -0.15 2.82
C TYR A 331 12.42 -0.74 4.03
N GLU A 332 13.22 -1.78 3.83
CA GLU A 332 13.97 -2.49 4.88
C GLU A 332 15.00 -1.59 5.56
N PHE A 333 15.56 -0.60 4.84
CA PHE A 333 16.59 0.28 5.38
C PHE A 333 16.09 1.10 6.57
N MET A 334 14.82 1.54 6.56
CA MET A 334 14.28 2.30 7.70
C MET A 334 14.17 1.46 8.97
N ASP A 335 13.82 0.18 8.83
CA ASP A 335 13.79 -0.77 9.93
C ASP A 335 15.21 -1.12 10.40
N TYR A 336 16.13 -1.37 9.46
CA TYR A 336 17.56 -1.55 9.74
C TYR A 336 18.16 -0.42 10.58
N LEU A 337 17.80 0.84 10.30
CA LEU A 337 18.27 1.98 11.09
C LEU A 337 17.83 1.93 12.56
N GLY A 338 16.74 1.23 12.89
CA GLY A 338 16.23 1.07 14.25
C GLY A 338 17.02 0.05 15.09
N HIS A 339 17.87 -0.77 14.45
CA HIS A 339 18.62 -1.84 15.11
C HIS A 339 20.02 -1.40 15.53
N GLU A 340 20.61 -2.16 16.47
CA GLU A 340 21.99 -1.93 16.93
C GLU A 340 23.01 -2.75 16.13
N ASP A 341 22.57 -3.74 15.36
CA ASP A 341 23.43 -4.52 14.49
C ASP A 341 23.69 -3.77 13.17
N MET A 342 24.82 -4.12 12.54
CA MET A 342 25.24 -3.57 11.24
C MET A 342 25.06 -4.58 10.12
N GLN A 343 24.28 -5.64 10.35
CA GLN A 343 24.12 -6.69 9.35
C GLN A 343 23.37 -6.11 8.15
N CYS A 344 23.84 -6.43 6.95
CA CYS A 344 23.21 -5.98 5.73
C CYS A 344 21.73 -6.42 5.70
N PRO A 345 20.77 -5.50 5.48
CA PRO A 345 19.34 -5.84 5.47
C PRO A 345 18.93 -6.79 4.33
N LEU A 346 19.81 -7.00 3.35
CA LEU A 346 19.59 -7.98 2.28
C LEU A 346 20.33 -9.30 2.48
N LEU A 347 20.96 -9.55 3.64
CA LEU A 347 21.81 -10.74 3.77
C LEU A 347 21.02 -12.02 3.49
N ASP A 348 19.90 -12.22 4.16
CA ASP A 348 19.06 -13.42 4.02
C ASP A 348 18.56 -13.63 2.59
N VAL A 349 18.26 -12.53 1.90
CA VAL A 349 17.88 -12.52 0.48
C VAL A 349 19.06 -12.94 -0.40
N CYS A 350 20.25 -12.37 -0.15
CA CYS A 350 21.45 -12.70 -0.91
C CYS A 350 21.90 -14.14 -0.68
N GLU A 351 21.76 -14.69 0.53
CA GLU A 351 22.16 -16.07 0.83
C GLU A 351 21.41 -17.09 -0.03
N ARG A 352 20.17 -16.77 -0.39
CA ARG A 352 19.30 -17.63 -1.20
C ARG A 352 19.49 -17.39 -2.69
N ASP A 353 19.47 -16.13 -3.11
CA ASP A 353 19.38 -15.78 -4.53
C ASP A 353 20.74 -15.56 -5.19
N LYS A 354 21.70 -14.95 -4.48
CA LYS A 354 23.02 -14.55 -5.02
C LYS A 354 24.13 -14.64 -3.96
N PRO A 355 24.44 -15.85 -3.44
CA PRO A 355 25.41 -16.02 -2.36
C PRO A 355 26.81 -15.54 -2.74
N GLU A 356 27.14 -15.48 -4.03
CA GLU A 356 28.38 -14.92 -4.56
C GLU A 356 28.56 -13.42 -4.33
N LEU A 357 27.49 -12.69 -3.99
CA LEU A 357 27.55 -11.26 -3.68
C LEU A 357 27.87 -10.96 -2.21
N ILE A 358 27.96 -11.99 -1.35
CA ILE A 358 28.19 -11.84 0.09
C ILE A 358 29.69 -11.75 0.38
N ASP A 359 30.09 -10.78 1.19
CA ASP A 359 31.43 -10.69 1.77
C ASP A 359 31.39 -10.20 3.23
N ASN A 360 32.56 -10.09 3.86
CA ASN A 360 32.65 -9.67 5.27
C ASN A 360 32.04 -8.29 5.53
N ASP A 361 32.02 -7.38 4.54
CA ASP A 361 31.41 -6.07 4.72
C ASP A 361 29.88 -6.19 4.91
N CYS A 362 29.24 -7.27 4.44
CA CYS A 362 27.82 -7.53 4.68
C CYS A 362 27.50 -7.79 6.17
N MET A 363 28.46 -8.24 6.97
CA MET A 363 28.26 -8.51 8.40
C MET A 363 28.71 -7.33 9.27
N ASP A 364 29.78 -6.65 8.87
CA ASP A 364 30.47 -5.69 9.73
C ASP A 364 30.13 -4.23 9.42
N ALA A 365 30.01 -3.87 8.13
CA ALA A 365 29.90 -2.49 7.67
C ALA A 365 29.40 -2.39 6.22
N PRO A 366 28.11 -2.66 5.95
CA PRO A 366 27.57 -2.82 4.60
C PRO A 366 27.68 -1.54 3.75
N PHE A 367 27.75 -0.35 4.37
CA PHE A 367 27.99 0.91 3.65
C PHE A 367 29.33 0.92 2.88
N ARG A 368 30.33 0.12 3.27
CA ARG A 368 31.61 0.00 2.54
C ARG A 368 31.44 -0.68 1.18
N ARG A 369 30.34 -1.40 0.95
CA ARG A 369 30.03 -2.02 -0.35
C ARG A 369 29.93 -0.99 -1.49
N ALA A 370 29.63 0.28 -1.17
CA ALA A 370 29.63 1.40 -2.12
C ALA A 370 31.03 1.77 -2.66
N LEU A 371 32.09 1.35 -1.98
CA LEU A 371 33.49 1.65 -2.34
C LEU A 371 34.11 0.58 -3.26
N LYS A 372 33.39 -0.51 -3.56
CA LYS A 372 33.87 -1.60 -4.40
C LYS A 372 33.74 -1.22 -5.88
N ASP A 373 34.60 -1.80 -6.72
CA ASP A 373 34.53 -1.60 -8.18
C ASP A 373 33.24 -2.20 -8.77
N HIS A 374 32.85 -3.37 -8.26
CA HIS A 374 31.59 -4.03 -8.59
C HIS A 374 30.62 -3.90 -7.42
N LEU A 375 29.52 -3.18 -7.66
CA LEU A 375 28.52 -2.90 -6.63
C LEU A 375 27.47 -4.01 -6.60
N CYS A 376 27.26 -4.61 -5.42
CA CYS A 376 26.04 -5.36 -5.15
C CYS A 376 24.86 -4.39 -4.99
N PRO A 377 23.60 -4.88 -4.93
CA PRO A 377 22.44 -3.99 -4.80
C PRO A 377 22.51 -3.02 -3.62
N PHE A 378 22.95 -3.47 -2.44
CA PHE A 378 23.15 -2.58 -1.30
C PHE A 378 24.28 -1.56 -1.55
N GLY A 379 25.37 -1.97 -2.21
CA GLY A 379 26.47 -1.07 -2.57
C GLY A 379 26.02 0.04 -3.53
N ALA A 380 25.18 -0.30 -4.51
CA ALA A 380 24.58 0.66 -5.43
C ALA A 380 23.63 1.63 -4.72
N PHE A 381 22.80 1.13 -3.81
CA PHE A 381 21.94 1.93 -2.94
C PHE A 381 22.76 2.92 -2.12
N ALA A 382 23.77 2.41 -1.40
CA ALA A 382 24.62 3.19 -0.52
C ALA A 382 25.37 4.29 -1.28
N LYS A 383 25.95 3.97 -2.44
CA LYS A 383 26.65 4.94 -3.29
C LYS A 383 25.71 6.02 -3.84
N THR A 384 24.53 5.61 -4.32
CA THR A 384 23.57 6.54 -4.93
C THR A 384 23.00 7.53 -3.91
N HIS A 385 22.76 7.08 -2.68
CA HIS A 385 22.25 7.94 -1.62
C HIS A 385 23.35 8.64 -0.80
N GLY A 386 24.62 8.34 -1.06
CA GLY A 386 25.78 8.96 -0.42
C GLY A 386 26.05 8.45 1.01
N LEU A 387 25.62 7.24 1.33
CA LEU A 387 25.82 6.61 2.64
C LEU A 387 27.30 6.35 2.94
N ASP A 388 28.11 6.13 1.91
CA ASP A 388 29.56 5.96 1.99
C ASP A 388 30.29 7.26 2.36
N GLN A 389 29.64 8.40 2.17
CA GLN A 389 30.16 9.72 2.48
C GLN A 389 29.85 10.17 3.91
N LEU A 390 29.05 9.40 4.66
CA LEU A 390 28.68 9.69 6.05
C LEU A 390 29.55 8.92 7.05
N ARG A 391 29.67 9.45 8.27
CA ARG A 391 30.31 8.74 9.40
C ARG A 391 29.26 7.87 10.08
N TRP A 392 29.55 6.59 10.28
CA TRP A 392 28.63 5.65 10.90
C TRP A 392 29.01 5.40 12.35
N HIS A 393 28.05 5.48 13.26
CA HIS A 393 28.23 5.19 14.67
C HIS A 393 27.28 4.10 15.14
N VAL A 394 27.80 3.14 15.90
CA VAL A 394 27.00 2.10 16.57
C VAL A 394 27.29 2.18 18.05
N LYS A 395 26.26 2.39 18.89
CA LYS A 395 26.45 2.61 20.34
C LYS A 395 27.52 3.67 20.62
N ASP A 396 27.43 4.79 19.90
CA ASP A 396 28.36 5.93 19.90
C ASP A 396 29.80 5.65 19.45
N ARG A 397 30.11 4.43 19.00
CA ARG A 397 31.44 4.08 18.47
C ARG A 397 31.49 4.29 16.96
N LEU A 398 32.50 5.03 16.50
CA LEU A 398 32.74 5.23 15.08
C LEU A 398 33.11 3.90 14.41
N VAL A 399 32.38 3.53 13.36
CA VAL A 399 32.69 2.38 12.51
C VAL A 399 33.75 2.80 11.49
N SER A 400 34.83 2.02 11.39
CA SER A 400 35.90 2.30 10.43
C SER A 400 35.38 2.33 8.99
N ARG A 401 35.94 3.20 8.16
CA ARG A 401 35.70 3.19 6.70
C ARG A 401 36.59 2.22 5.94
N GLU A 402 37.74 1.90 6.52
CA GLU A 402 38.65 0.93 5.94
C GLU A 402 38.10 -0.46 6.23
N SER A 403 38.16 -1.36 5.25
CA SER A 403 37.91 -2.77 5.52
C SER A 403 38.89 -3.20 6.59
N SER A 404 38.36 -3.64 7.73
CA SER A 404 39.17 -4.38 8.67
C SER A 404 39.66 -5.61 7.92
N ARG A 405 40.96 -5.65 7.62
CA ARG A 405 41.65 -6.93 7.43
C ARG A 405 41.57 -7.64 8.77
N TRP A 406 40.44 -8.29 9.06
CA TRP A 406 40.43 -9.28 10.12
C TRP A 406 41.42 -10.37 9.67
N PRO A 407 42.38 -10.73 10.54
CA PRO A 407 43.46 -11.66 10.22
C PRO A 407 42.95 -13.06 9.87
#